data_AF-A0A8T3XLX0-F1
#
_entry.id   AF-A0A8T3XLX0-F1
#
_cell.length_a   1.000
_cell.length_b   1.000
_cell.length_c   1.000
_cell.angle_alpha   90.00
_cell.angle_beta   90.00
_cell.angle_gamma   90.00
#
_symmetry.space_group_name_H-M   'P 1'
#
loop_
_entity.id
_entity.type
_entity.pdbx_description
1 polymer ?
#
loop_
_entity_poly.entity_id
_entity_poly.type
_entity_poly.pdbx_seq_one_letter_code
_entity_poly.pdbx_strand_id
1 'polypeptide(L)'
;MKFAIEAEDAIIGIVCGLLVVTYTGKLYPLKLNEFVYVAAFAVFIIFIVLDVINEFKDWTQIGLTLLSIAHNAVDFVISLAFISHFSGVNIPYITSTLVPYLQNEPVMAGAGIFLVASNALWLLTMPFWM
;
A
#
# COMPACT_ATOMS: atom_id res chain seq x y z
N MET A 1 -16.24 7.38 -12.30
CA MET A 1 -16.11 6.04 -11.67
C MET A 1 -14.65 5.65 -11.49
N LYS A 2 -13.77 5.88 -12.48
CA LYS A 2 -12.30 5.76 -12.34
C LYS A 2 -11.73 6.55 -11.15
N PHE A 3 -12.06 7.84 -11.06
CA PHE A 3 -11.68 8.70 -9.93
C PHE A 3 -12.22 8.30 -8.55
N ALA A 4 -13.28 7.48 -8.47
CA ALA A 4 -13.74 7.01 -7.15
C ALA A 4 -12.83 5.89 -6.65
N ILE A 5 -12.36 5.03 -7.57
CA ILE A 5 -11.54 3.87 -7.27
C ILE A 5 -10.10 4.31 -6.92
N GLU A 6 -9.53 5.25 -7.69
CA GLU A 6 -8.22 5.90 -7.44
C GLU A 6 -8.17 6.78 -6.16
N ALA A 7 -9.33 7.12 -5.60
CA ALA A 7 -9.39 7.82 -4.31
C ALA A 7 -9.56 6.80 -3.17
N GLU A 8 -10.36 5.76 -3.41
CA GLU A 8 -10.59 4.68 -2.44
C GLU A 8 -9.33 3.86 -2.17
N ASP A 9 -8.53 3.53 -3.18
CA ASP A 9 -7.27 2.80 -3.02
C ASP A 9 -6.24 3.62 -2.22
N ALA A 10 -6.09 4.91 -2.50
CA ALA A 10 -5.18 5.82 -1.81
C ALA A 10 -5.60 5.99 -0.35
N ILE A 11 -6.91 6.10 -0.07
CA ILE A 11 -7.43 6.13 1.31
C ILE A 11 -7.10 4.82 2.04
N ILE A 12 -7.31 3.67 1.39
CA ILE A 12 -7.00 2.36 1.98
C ILE A 12 -5.48 2.23 2.22
N GLY A 13 -4.65 2.71 1.31
CA GLY A 13 -3.19 2.76 1.46
C GLY A 13 -2.75 3.61 2.66
N ILE A 14 -3.38 4.78 2.86
CA ILE A 14 -3.16 5.63 4.04
C ILE A 14 -3.56 4.86 5.32
N VAL A 15 -4.71 4.21 5.34
CA VAL A 15 -5.18 3.42 6.50
C VAL A 15 -4.19 2.30 6.81
N CYS A 16 -3.73 1.55 5.81
CA CYS A 16 -2.74 0.49 5.98
C CYS A 16 -1.41 1.03 6.51
N GLY A 17 -0.94 2.17 5.98
CA GLY A 17 0.27 2.83 6.47
C GLY A 17 0.15 3.27 7.94
N LEU A 18 -0.97 3.87 8.34
CA LEU A 18 -1.24 4.24 9.72
C LEU A 18 -1.31 3.03 10.66
N LEU A 19 -1.92 1.93 10.22
CA LEU A 19 -1.95 0.67 10.98
C LEU A 19 -0.54 0.14 11.27
N VAL A 20 0.36 0.18 10.29
CA VAL A 20 1.76 -0.25 10.51
C VAL A 20 2.53 0.71 11.41
N VAL A 21 2.36 2.03 11.22
CA VAL A 21 3.03 3.03 12.08
C VAL A 21 2.59 2.86 13.53
N THR A 22 1.29 2.67 13.78
CA THR A 22 0.75 2.45 15.12
C THR A 22 1.14 1.09 15.71
N TYR A 23 1.30 0.05 14.89
CA TYR A 23 1.83 -1.24 15.33
C TYR A 23 3.25 -1.14 15.91
N THR A 24 4.11 -0.28 15.33
CA THR A 24 5.49 -0.06 15.81
C THR A 24 5.56 0.73 17.13
N GLY A 25 4.45 1.27 17.63
CA GLY A 25 4.38 1.92 18.95
C GLY A 25 5.03 3.30 19.06
N LYS A 26 5.55 3.88 17.97
CA LYS A 26 6.20 5.21 18.00
C LYS A 26 5.27 6.39 18.25
N LEU A 27 3.98 6.27 17.92
CA LEU A 27 2.96 7.31 18.13
C LEU A 27 1.90 6.86 19.14
N TYR A 28 1.19 5.79 18.83
CA TYR A 28 0.23 5.13 19.71
C TYR A 28 0.30 3.62 19.46
N PRO A 29 0.67 2.79 20.45
CA PRO A 29 0.81 1.35 20.25
C PRO A 29 -0.57 0.71 20.07
N LEU A 30 -0.88 0.34 18.84
CA LEU A 30 -2.08 -0.43 18.52
C LEU A 30 -1.63 -1.84 18.15
N LYS A 31 -1.72 -2.79 19.09
CA LYS A 31 -1.41 -4.20 18.84
C LYS A 31 -2.69 -4.97 18.58
N LEU A 32 -3.24 -4.81 17.38
CA LEU A 32 -4.35 -5.63 16.90
C LEU A 32 -3.91 -7.07 16.64
N ASN A 33 -4.89 -7.95 16.42
CA ASN A 33 -4.63 -9.31 15.96
C ASN A 33 -3.98 -9.27 14.56
N GLU A 34 -2.95 -10.09 14.35
CA GLU A 34 -2.21 -10.26 13.08
C GLU A 34 -3.15 -10.44 11.87
N PHE A 35 -4.27 -11.18 12.04
CA PHE A 35 -5.27 -11.38 11.00
C PHE A 35 -5.96 -10.10 10.54
N VAL A 36 -6.05 -9.07 11.39
CA VAL A 36 -6.63 -7.76 11.01
C VAL A 36 -5.71 -7.05 10.03
N TYR A 37 -4.39 -7.09 10.26
CA TYR A 37 -3.41 -6.52 9.33
C TYR A 37 -3.43 -7.26 8.00
N VAL A 38 -3.42 -8.60 8.04
CA VAL A 38 -3.50 -9.44 6.83
C VAL A 38 -4.76 -9.11 6.03
N ALA A 39 -5.92 -8.99 6.69
CA ALA A 39 -7.17 -8.63 6.03
C ALA A 39 -7.11 -7.22 5.42
N ALA A 40 -6.58 -6.23 6.14
CA ALA A 40 -6.44 -4.87 5.63
C ALA A 40 -5.57 -4.80 4.37
N PHE A 41 -4.39 -5.45 4.39
CA PHE A 41 -3.50 -5.51 3.23
C PHE A 41 -4.08 -6.35 2.08
N ALA A 42 -4.86 -7.40 2.37
CA ALA A 42 -5.56 -8.16 1.33
C ALA A 42 -6.63 -7.32 0.62
N VAL A 43 -7.39 -6.52 1.38
CA VAL A 43 -8.33 -5.55 0.81
C VAL A 43 -7.57 -4.52 -0.03
N PHE A 44 -6.47 -3.98 0.47
CA PHE A 44 -5.66 -3.01 -0.28
C PHE A 44 -5.18 -3.57 -1.62
N ILE A 45 -4.70 -4.81 -1.66
CA ILE A 45 -4.31 -5.49 -2.91
C ILE A 45 -5.47 -5.58 -3.92
N ILE A 46 -6.69 -5.87 -3.45
CA ILE A 46 -7.86 -5.94 -4.34
C ILE A 46 -8.10 -4.58 -5.00
N PHE A 47 -8.00 -3.49 -4.26
CA PHE A 47 -8.16 -2.14 -4.78
C PHE A 47 -7.06 -1.75 -5.78
N ILE A 48 -5.80 -2.07 -5.47
CA ILE A 48 -4.67 -1.85 -6.39
C ILE A 48 -4.90 -2.58 -7.73
N VAL A 49 -5.34 -3.83 -7.69
CA VAL A 49 -5.62 -4.61 -8.92
C VAL A 49 -6.77 -4.00 -9.72
N LEU A 50 -7.84 -3.57 -9.05
CA LEU A 50 -8.97 -2.90 -9.70
C LEU A 50 -8.54 -1.58 -10.34
N ASP A 51 -7.65 -0.83 -9.68
CA ASP A 51 -7.15 0.44 -10.18
C ASP A 51 -6.32 0.25 -11.46
N VAL A 52 -5.32 -0.64 -11.40
CA VAL A 52 -4.48 -1.00 -12.55
C VAL A 52 -5.32 -1.47 -13.75
N ILE A 53 -6.37 -2.27 -13.55
CA ILE A 53 -7.28 -2.70 -14.63
C ILE A 53 -7.99 -1.50 -15.29
N ASN A 54 -8.34 -0.47 -14.52
CA ASN A 54 -9.02 0.71 -15.03
C ASN A 54 -8.06 1.72 -15.67
N GLU A 55 -6.81 1.76 -15.24
CA GLU A 55 -5.77 2.59 -15.88
C GLU A 55 -5.56 2.23 -17.35
N PHE A 56 -5.54 0.93 -17.70
CA PHE A 56 -5.36 0.47 -19.09
C PHE A 56 -6.48 0.87 -20.06
N LYS A 57 -7.61 1.38 -19.55
CA LYS A 57 -8.75 1.81 -20.38
C LYS A 57 -8.59 3.22 -20.95
N ASP A 58 -7.65 4.02 -20.44
CA ASP A 58 -7.52 5.44 -20.79
C ASP A 58 -6.06 5.84 -21.03
N TRP A 59 -5.71 6.10 -22.30
CA TRP A 59 -4.32 6.35 -22.75
C TRP A 59 -4.03 7.84 -22.98
N THR A 60 -4.91 8.72 -22.52
CA THR A 60 -4.89 10.16 -22.77
C THR A 60 -3.69 10.87 -22.11
N GLN A 61 -3.11 10.30 -21.05
CA GLN A 61 -1.96 10.86 -20.32
C GLN A 61 -0.91 9.77 -19.98
N ILE A 62 -0.26 9.20 -21.00
CA ILE A 62 0.69 8.08 -20.89
C ILE A 62 1.73 8.25 -19.76
N GLY A 63 2.27 9.45 -19.57
CA GLY A 63 3.27 9.71 -18.52
C GLY A 63 2.72 9.54 -17.10
N LEU A 64 1.47 9.96 -16.87
CA LEU A 64 0.80 9.84 -15.57
C LEU A 64 0.27 8.42 -15.35
N THR A 65 -0.23 7.76 -16.39
CA THR A 65 -0.57 6.33 -16.35
C THR A 65 0.64 5.49 -15.95
N LEU A 66 1.82 5.73 -16.54
CA LEU A 66 3.04 4.99 -16.18
C LEU A 66 3.48 5.24 -14.73
N LEU A 67 3.32 6.47 -14.23
CA LEU A 67 3.62 6.80 -12.84
C LEU A 67 2.64 6.09 -11.88
N SER A 68 1.36 6.03 -12.24
CA SER A 68 0.31 5.33 -11.50
C SER A 68 0.60 3.83 -11.40
N ILE A 69 0.89 3.18 -12.53
CA ILE A 69 1.32 1.77 -12.56
C ILE A 69 2.54 1.55 -11.65
N ALA A 70 3.53 2.45 -11.69
CA ALA A 70 4.73 2.31 -10.87
C ALA A 70 4.43 2.46 -9.37
N HIS A 71 3.60 3.43 -8.99
CA HIS A 71 3.14 3.63 -7.62
C HIS A 71 2.37 2.39 -7.12
N ASN A 72 1.40 1.94 -7.90
CA ASN A 72 0.60 0.73 -7.62
C ASN A 72 1.45 -0.55 -7.52
N ALA A 73 2.50 -0.67 -8.33
CA ALA A 73 3.43 -1.80 -8.25
C ALA A 73 4.25 -1.79 -6.94
N VAL A 74 4.69 -0.62 -6.48
CA VAL A 74 5.39 -0.48 -5.19
C VAL A 74 4.46 -0.83 -4.04
N ASP A 75 3.26 -0.28 -4.03
CA ASP A 75 2.26 -0.52 -2.98
C ASP A 75 1.83 -2.00 -2.94
N PHE A 76 1.75 -2.66 -4.10
CA PHE A 76 1.51 -4.09 -4.19
C PHE A 76 2.63 -4.92 -3.55
N VAL A 77 3.89 -4.62 -3.86
CA VAL A 77 5.07 -5.31 -3.29
C VAL A 77 5.13 -5.12 -1.77
N ILE A 78 4.90 -3.89 -1.29
CA ILE A 78 4.87 -3.59 0.14
C ILE A 78 3.73 -4.36 0.82
N SER A 79 2.55 -4.40 0.21
CA SER A 79 1.39 -5.12 0.74
C SER A 79 1.64 -6.62 0.85
N LEU A 80 2.25 -7.24 -0.16
CA LEU A 80 2.65 -8.65 -0.11
C LEU A 80 3.69 -8.91 0.98
N ALA A 81 4.64 -7.99 1.17
CA ALA A 81 5.65 -8.11 2.22
C ALA A 81 5.02 -8.07 3.62
N PHE A 82 4.04 -7.20 3.86
CA PHE A 82 3.30 -7.16 5.11
C PHE A 82 2.38 -8.36 5.33
N ILE A 83 1.70 -8.84 4.29
CA ILE A 83 0.93 -10.09 4.37
C ILE A 83 1.85 -11.23 4.77
N SER A 84 3.00 -11.39 4.11
CA SER A 84 3.96 -12.44 4.44
C SER A 84 4.50 -12.30 5.87
N HIS A 85 4.80 -11.07 6.30
CA HIS A 85 5.27 -10.78 7.65
C HIS A 85 4.26 -11.16 8.74
N PHE A 86 2.98 -10.74 8.60
CA PHE A 86 1.96 -10.95 9.62
C PHE A 86 1.28 -12.33 9.57
N SER A 87 1.18 -12.96 8.39
CA SER A 87 0.54 -14.28 8.27
C SER A 87 1.52 -15.45 8.42
N GLY A 88 2.83 -15.20 8.31
CA GLY A 88 3.84 -16.24 8.18
C GLY A 88 3.79 -17.02 6.86
N VAL A 89 2.94 -16.63 5.91
CA VAL A 89 2.87 -17.26 4.58
C VAL A 89 4.15 -16.94 3.80
N ASN A 90 4.79 -17.99 3.28
CA ASN A 90 5.98 -17.86 2.45
C ASN A 90 5.60 -17.53 1.01
N ILE A 91 5.84 -16.27 0.61
CA ILE A 91 5.72 -15.79 -0.75
C ILE A 91 7.15 -15.76 -1.33
N PRO A 92 7.46 -16.59 -2.35
CA PRO A 92 8.80 -16.66 -2.93
C PRO A 92 9.33 -15.28 -3.31
N TYR A 93 10.63 -15.06 -3.10
CA TYR A 93 11.34 -13.78 -3.27
C TYR A 93 10.94 -12.67 -2.29
N ILE A 94 9.65 -12.46 -2.03
CA ILE A 94 9.18 -11.44 -1.06
C ILE A 94 9.62 -11.82 0.37
N THR A 95 9.37 -13.06 0.79
CA THR A 95 9.69 -13.51 2.14
C THR A 95 11.19 -13.57 2.39
N SER A 96 11.98 -14.03 1.43
CA SER A 96 13.44 -14.11 1.58
C SER A 96 14.11 -12.74 1.60
N THR A 97 13.54 -11.76 0.90
CA THR A 97 14.20 -10.49 0.65
C THR A 97 13.65 -9.36 1.53
N LEU A 98 12.34 -9.23 1.70
CA LEU A 98 11.73 -8.07 2.37
C LEU A 98 11.39 -8.33 3.84
N VAL A 99 10.91 -9.53 4.19
CA VAL A 99 10.49 -9.84 5.57
C VAL A 99 11.61 -9.68 6.61
N PRO A 100 12.89 -10.02 6.36
CA PRO A 100 13.96 -9.78 7.32
C PRO A 100 14.14 -8.30 7.67
N TYR A 101 13.92 -7.40 6.70
CA TYR A 101 13.97 -5.96 6.95
C TYR A 101 12.77 -5.47 7.75
N LEU A 102 11.58 -6.05 7.53
CA LEU A 102 10.37 -5.72 8.27
C LEU A 102 10.41 -6.14 9.74
N GLN A 103 11.33 -7.02 10.15
CA GLN A 103 11.57 -7.31 11.56
C GLN A 103 12.20 -6.14 12.33
N ASN A 104 12.78 -5.17 11.61
CA ASN A 104 13.36 -3.97 12.19
C ASN A 104 12.28 -2.89 12.35
N GLU A 105 11.92 -2.55 13.59
CA GLU A 105 10.86 -1.57 13.90
C GLU A 105 11.01 -0.23 13.16
N PRO A 106 12.20 0.41 13.11
CA PRO A 106 12.43 1.58 12.26
C PRO A 106 12.07 1.41 10.78
N VAL A 107 12.39 0.27 10.18
CA VAL A 107 12.13 0.01 8.75
C VAL A 107 10.63 -0.20 8.53
N MET A 108 9.99 -0.96 9.42
CA MET A 108 8.55 -1.16 9.41
C MET A 108 7.79 0.17 9.54
N ALA A 109 8.19 1.03 10.49
CA ALA A 109 7.62 2.36 10.65
C ALA A 109 7.86 3.22 9.41
N GLY A 110 9.07 3.15 8.83
CA GLY A 110 9.41 3.86 7.60
C GLY A 110 8.55 3.45 6.41
N ALA A 111 8.28 2.15 6.25
CA ALA A 111 7.39 1.63 5.21
C ALA A 111 5.93 2.10 5.44
N GLY A 112 5.47 2.14 6.68
CA GLY A 112 4.16 2.70 7.02
C GLY A 112 4.05 4.20 6.70
N ILE A 113 5.06 4.99 7.06
CA ILE A 113 5.12 6.43 6.73
C ILE A 113 5.17 6.64 5.22
N PHE A 114 5.95 5.80 4.50
CA PHE A 114 6.01 5.84 3.05
C PHE A 114 4.62 5.63 2.44
N LEU A 115 3.90 4.59 2.84
CA LEU A 115 2.53 4.33 2.37
C LEU A 115 1.59 5.51 2.64
N VAL A 116 1.65 6.12 3.82
CA VAL A 116 0.82 7.30 4.13
C VAL A 116 1.20 8.47 3.23
N ALA A 117 2.48 8.79 3.13
CA ALA A 117 2.95 9.97 2.40
C ALA A 117 2.74 9.83 0.88
N SER A 118 3.03 8.66 0.31
CA SER A 118 2.87 8.39 -1.13
C SER A 118 1.41 8.45 -1.53
N ASN A 119 0.52 7.77 -0.80
CA ASN A 119 -0.91 7.77 -1.10
C ASN A 119 -1.60 9.11 -0.79
N ALA A 120 -1.17 9.82 0.26
CA ALA A 120 -1.66 11.19 0.49
C ALA A 120 -1.23 12.15 -0.61
N LEU A 121 0.00 12.03 -1.11
CA LEU A 121 0.47 12.83 -2.24
C LEU A 121 -0.34 12.51 -3.50
N TRP A 122 -0.61 11.23 -3.77
CA TRP A 122 -1.45 10.77 -4.88
C TRP A 122 -2.85 11.41 -4.84
N LEU A 123 -3.49 11.33 -3.67
CA LEU A 123 -4.82 11.92 -3.42
C LEU A 123 -4.82 13.45 -3.61
N LEU A 124 -3.75 14.14 -3.22
CA LEU A 124 -3.62 15.59 -3.38
C LEU A 124 -3.36 16.01 -4.84
N THR A 125 -2.66 15.17 -5.61
CA THR A 125 -2.35 15.47 -7.01
C THR A 125 -3.49 15.12 -7.95
N MET A 126 -4.34 14.17 -7.57
CA MET A 126 -5.49 13.68 -8.34
C MET A 126 -6.42 14.78 -8.93
N PRO A 127 -6.80 15.85 -8.21
CA PRO A 127 -7.66 16.89 -8.78
C PRO A 127 -7.00 17.69 -9.91
N PHE A 128 -5.67 17.69 -9.98
CA PHE A 128 -4.91 18.42 -11.00
C PHE A 128 -4.69 17.58 -12.27
N TRP A 129 -5.26 16.37 -12.32
CA TRP A 129 -5.15 15.45 -13.45
C TRP A 129 -6.42 15.42 -14.31
N MET A 130 -7.36 16.33 -14.01
CA MET A 130 -8.49 16.73 -14.85
C MET A 130 -8.03 17.58 -16.04
#